data_AF-S6HWR2-F1
#
_entry.id   AF-S6HWR2-F1
#
_cell.length_a   1.000
_cell.length_b   1.000
_cell.length_c   1.000
_cell.angle_alpha   90.00
_cell.angle_beta   90.00
_cell.angle_gamma   90.00
#
_symmetry.space_group_name_H-M   'P 1'
#
loop_
_entity.id
_entity.type
_entity.pdbx_description
1 polymer ?
#
loop_
_entity_poly.entity_id
_entity_poly.type
_entity_poly.pdbx_seq_one_letter_code
_entity_poly.pdbx_strand_id
1 'polypeptide(L)'
;MLDLDLLNDERYKIRQSANLAISSRQLVLSDPVELSKGTLSLIAHKAIFVDQQFWGLVSLVLDLPALIDIAGLNESSNPLAIEVQDTQALVVHSNTKMLQFSHTRSIKLFNQDWLVSADMCPSFSEITKQSMIFKLIFGAFSLLLFGLFSLQNRHFLTSAGNNINRYNSHISDLTVQKPSWLLPSLVSIAILFSLIVSWILISMHQGEHHQLNKSLIILMSLLAFGICLYFWRQYNLRYQLWNKSESVRENFQSFRDIVQSSPTAIIICNPNSSKIIFANQRTGSLLNCAADDLINKHSGDFYANPEDRLKCIENLQKHGQFDNFELMLKRRDGSCFWGSLSAKLVTLEQDQAIIVSIADLSERKNYEQKIFQQANYDTLTKLPNRSLALDRLKIAISRAQRAKNMVALLIIDLDNFKAVNENFSHIYGDLVLQDFADKLQSCIRQEDTVARFGSDEFLIIIPDIKNDSDVRVIAQKILQTCCQSIVIEGNNIDISTSIGISIYPHDGYNQLSMLKNADTAMNRCKEKNRNNFCFYSRQGTEQQKA
;
A
#
# COMPACT_ATOMS: atom_id res chain seq x y z
N MET A 1 -101.39 33.04 14.07
CA MET A 1 -102.08 31.74 14.05
C MET A 1 -101.38 30.88 13.02
N LEU A 2 -100.69 29.84 13.48
CA LEU A 2 -100.01 28.86 12.64
C LEU A 2 -100.87 27.59 12.74
N ASP A 3 -101.69 27.31 11.72
CA ASP A 3 -102.31 25.99 11.51
C ASP A 3 -101.21 25.00 11.08
N LEU A 4 -100.27 24.72 11.97
CA LEU A 4 -99.35 23.61 11.81
C LEU A 4 -99.87 22.42 12.61
N ASP A 5 -100.12 21.32 11.90
CA ASP A 5 -100.30 20.02 12.52
C ASP A 5 -98.95 19.53 13.06
N LEU A 6 -98.65 19.90 14.30
CA LEU A 6 -97.40 19.56 15.00
C LEU A 6 -97.22 18.04 15.20
N LEU A 7 -98.30 17.26 15.13
CA LEU A 7 -98.24 15.81 15.25
C LEU A 7 -97.75 15.14 13.96
N ASN A 8 -97.89 15.84 12.83
CA ASN A 8 -97.47 15.37 11.51
C ASN A 8 -96.37 16.25 10.86
N ASP A 9 -95.72 17.14 11.62
CA ASP A 9 -94.63 18.00 11.10
C ASP A 9 -93.50 17.15 10.47
N GLU A 10 -93.00 17.57 9.30
CA GLU A 10 -91.91 16.89 8.59
C GLU A 10 -90.60 16.89 9.40
N ARG A 11 -90.41 17.89 10.26
CA ARG A 11 -89.23 18.00 11.11
C ARG A 11 -89.39 17.06 12.30
N TYR A 12 -88.69 15.93 12.23
CA TYR A 12 -88.70 14.86 13.23
C TYR A 12 -88.63 15.36 14.68
N LYS A 13 -87.76 16.34 14.96
CA LYS A 13 -87.53 16.86 16.31
C LYS A 13 -88.74 17.60 16.91
N ILE A 14 -89.46 18.38 16.09
CA ILE A 14 -90.66 19.11 16.52
C ILE A 14 -91.81 18.13 16.77
N ARG A 15 -91.98 17.17 15.85
CA ARG A 15 -92.97 16.10 16.02
C ARG A 15 -92.70 15.24 17.26
N GLN A 16 -91.42 14.96 17.54
CA GLN A 16 -91.01 14.20 18.71
C GLN A 16 -91.32 14.97 20.01
N SER A 17 -90.95 16.25 20.11
CA SER A 17 -91.23 17.06 21.31
C SER A 17 -92.74 17.24 21.56
N ALA A 18 -93.54 17.42 20.50
CA ALA A 18 -95.00 17.51 20.60
C ALA A 18 -95.64 16.21 21.13
N ASN A 19 -95.24 15.05 20.59
CA ASN A 19 -95.74 13.74 21.06
C ASN A 19 -95.29 13.44 22.50
N LEU A 20 -94.05 13.80 22.86
CA LEU A 20 -93.57 13.67 24.23
C LEU A 20 -94.42 14.51 25.20
N ALA A 21 -94.73 15.77 24.88
CA ALA A 21 -95.57 16.62 25.72
C ALA A 21 -96.98 16.05 25.97
N ILE A 22 -97.57 15.38 24.97
CA ILE A 22 -98.88 14.70 25.13
C ILE A 22 -98.76 13.51 26.07
N SER A 23 -97.75 12.66 25.87
CA SER A 23 -97.54 11.44 26.65
C SER A 23 -97.14 11.71 28.11
N SER A 24 -96.25 12.68 28.35
CA SER A 24 -95.75 13.01 29.69
C SER A 24 -96.67 13.93 30.48
N ARG A 25 -97.60 14.64 29.82
CA ARG A 25 -98.41 15.73 30.39
C ARG A 25 -97.58 16.84 31.05
N GLN A 26 -96.29 16.94 30.68
CA GLN A 26 -95.34 17.92 31.19
C GLN A 26 -94.92 18.88 30.08
N LEU A 27 -94.25 19.98 30.46
CA LEU A 27 -93.66 20.91 29.50
C LEU A 27 -92.44 20.26 28.85
N VAL A 28 -92.39 20.21 27.51
CA VAL A 28 -91.28 19.60 26.76
C VAL A 28 -90.68 20.62 25.81
N LEU A 29 -89.34 20.68 25.78
CA LEU A 29 -88.58 21.54 24.89
C LEU A 29 -88.13 20.76 23.65
N SER A 30 -88.01 21.44 22.52
CA SER A 30 -87.32 20.93 21.33
C SER A 30 -85.86 21.35 21.32
N ASP A 31 -85.03 20.64 20.54
CA ASP A 31 -83.70 21.13 20.16
C ASP A 31 -83.82 22.47 19.42
N PRO A 32 -82.76 23.31 19.41
CA PRO A 32 -82.76 24.53 18.60
C PRO A 32 -83.14 24.24 17.15
N VAL A 33 -84.19 24.90 16.67
CA VAL A 33 -84.65 24.82 15.28
C VAL A 33 -84.62 26.20 14.67
N GLU A 34 -84.10 26.29 13.46
CA GLU A 34 -84.15 27.50 12.66
C GLU A 34 -85.56 27.65 12.06
N LEU A 35 -86.24 28.74 12.41
CA LEU A 35 -87.55 29.05 11.86
C LEU A 35 -87.41 29.70 10.48
N SER A 36 -88.50 29.73 9.71
CA SER A 36 -88.53 30.24 8.32
C SER A 36 -88.04 31.68 8.13
N LYS A 37 -87.85 32.44 9.22
CA LYS A 37 -87.26 33.78 9.22
C LYS A 37 -85.74 33.83 9.50
N GLY A 38 -85.06 32.69 9.59
CA GLY A 38 -83.62 32.59 9.86
C GLY A 38 -83.23 32.84 11.32
N THR A 39 -84.19 32.93 12.23
CA THR A 39 -83.95 33.05 13.67
C THR A 39 -83.90 31.65 14.29
N LEU A 40 -82.81 31.38 15.02
CA LEU A 40 -82.65 30.16 15.79
C LEU A 40 -83.54 30.24 17.04
N SER A 41 -84.46 29.29 17.19
CA SER A 41 -85.47 29.35 18.25
C SER A 41 -85.68 27.99 18.91
N LEU A 42 -86.13 28.03 20.15
CA LEU A 42 -86.57 26.85 20.90
C LEU A 42 -88.10 26.83 20.95
N ILE A 43 -88.70 25.65 20.79
CA ILE A 43 -90.14 25.51 20.90
C ILE A 43 -90.46 24.69 22.15
N ALA A 44 -91.27 25.27 23.03
CA ALA A 44 -91.80 24.62 24.22
C ALA A 44 -93.26 24.21 24.00
N HIS A 45 -93.59 22.96 24.32
CA HIS A 45 -94.92 22.39 24.11
C HIS A 45 -95.55 21.97 25.44
N LYS A 46 -96.82 22.32 25.64
CA LYS A 46 -97.64 21.84 26.75
C LYS A 46 -98.98 21.32 26.24
N ALA A 47 -99.26 20.06 26.53
CA ALA A 47 -100.54 19.44 26.21
C ALA A 47 -101.63 19.90 27.19
N ILE A 48 -102.78 20.32 26.66
CA ILE A 48 -103.97 20.70 27.42
C ILE A 48 -104.98 19.56 27.34
N PHE A 49 -105.51 19.18 28.50
CA PHE A 49 -106.56 18.17 28.64
C PHE A 49 -107.79 18.82 29.28
N VAL A 50 -108.96 18.57 28.71
CA VAL A 50 -110.27 18.97 29.25
C VAL A 50 -111.07 17.69 29.49
N ASP A 51 -111.62 17.51 30.67
CA ASP A 51 -112.31 16.28 31.09
C ASP A 51 -111.49 14.99 30.83
N GLN A 52 -110.19 15.07 31.09
CA GLN A 52 -109.19 14.02 30.88
C GLN A 52 -108.97 13.59 29.42
N GLN A 53 -109.66 14.18 28.44
CA GLN A 53 -109.38 14.01 27.02
C GLN A 53 -108.38 15.06 26.52
N PHE A 54 -107.49 14.65 25.62
CA PHE A 54 -106.55 15.57 25.00
C PHE A 54 -107.32 16.57 24.14
N TRP A 55 -107.21 17.85 24.49
CA TRP A 55 -107.92 18.92 23.80
C TRP A 55 -107.05 19.59 22.74
N GLY A 56 -105.75 19.78 23.03
CA GLY A 56 -104.82 20.38 22.08
C GLY A 56 -103.46 20.70 22.70
N LEU A 57 -102.55 21.21 21.88
CA LEU A 57 -101.21 21.63 22.29
C LEU A 57 -101.11 23.15 22.30
N VAL A 58 -100.59 23.71 23.40
CA VAL A 58 -100.10 25.09 23.42
C VAL A 58 -98.60 25.06 23.20
N SER A 59 -98.16 25.79 22.17
CA SER A 59 -96.75 25.88 21.79
C SER A 59 -96.28 27.31 21.91
N LEU A 60 -95.12 27.48 22.52
CA LEU A 60 -94.45 28.76 22.66
C LEU A 60 -93.12 28.70 21.92
N VAL A 61 -92.88 29.70 21.07
CA VAL A 61 -91.60 29.91 20.41
C VAL A 61 -90.78 30.88 21.25
N LEU A 62 -89.59 30.44 21.64
CA LEU A 62 -88.61 31.21 22.40
C LEU A 62 -87.45 31.59 21.50
N ASP A 63 -87.10 32.87 21.48
CA ASP A 63 -85.96 33.38 20.72
C ASP A 63 -84.66 33.07 21.47
N LEU A 64 -83.79 32.24 20.87
CA LEU A 64 -82.63 31.71 21.55
C LEU A 64 -81.56 32.79 21.83
N PRO A 65 -81.19 33.67 20.88
CA PRO A 65 -80.34 34.82 21.15
C PRO A 65 -80.83 35.68 22.33
N ALA A 66 -82.12 36.03 22.36
CA ALA A 66 -82.67 36.83 23.45
C ALA A 66 -82.61 36.10 24.81
N LEU A 67 -82.80 34.78 24.83
CA LEU A 67 -82.64 33.97 26.05
C LEU A 67 -81.19 33.93 26.55
N ILE A 68 -80.22 33.84 25.64
CA ILE A 68 -78.78 33.85 25.95
C ILE A 68 -78.39 35.20 26.56
N ASP A 69 -78.87 36.30 25.97
CA ASP A 69 -78.66 37.66 26.49
C ASP A 69 -79.27 37.85 27.88
N ILE A 70 -80.51 37.41 28.10
CA ILE A 70 -81.18 37.50 29.41
C ILE A 70 -80.46 36.66 30.47
N ALA A 71 -79.92 35.49 30.08
CA ALA A 71 -79.12 34.65 30.96
C ALA A 71 -77.73 35.24 31.26
N GLY A 72 -77.31 36.31 30.56
CA GLY A 72 -76.00 36.93 30.69
C GLY A 72 -74.86 36.04 30.19
N LEU A 73 -75.15 35.16 29.23
CA LEU A 73 -74.19 34.29 28.57
C LEU A 73 -73.76 34.94 27.24
N ASN A 74 -72.49 34.83 26.86
CA ASN A 74 -71.96 35.52 25.67
C ASN A 74 -72.27 34.71 24.39
N GLU A 75 -72.61 35.38 23.28
CA GLU A 75 -73.07 34.77 22.01
C GLU A 75 -72.10 33.73 21.37
N SER A 76 -70.84 33.69 21.78
CA SER A 76 -69.81 32.83 21.16
C SER A 76 -69.66 31.44 21.79
N SER A 77 -70.68 30.92 22.49
CA SER A 77 -70.63 29.63 23.19
C SER A 77 -71.32 28.51 22.38
N ASN A 78 -70.67 27.36 22.27
CA ASN A 78 -71.16 26.17 21.56
C ASN A 78 -70.79 24.91 22.38
N PRO A 79 -71.64 23.88 22.57
CA PRO A 79 -73.11 23.83 22.48
C PRO A 79 -73.81 24.26 23.78
N LEU A 80 -74.96 24.93 23.67
CA LEU A 80 -75.79 25.35 24.81
C LEU A 80 -76.65 24.17 25.29
N ALA A 81 -76.64 23.87 26.58
CA ALA A 81 -77.52 22.88 27.19
C ALA A 81 -78.55 23.57 28.10
N ILE A 82 -79.82 23.20 27.95
CA ILE A 82 -80.94 23.77 28.72
C ILE A 82 -81.66 22.64 29.46
N GLU A 83 -81.87 22.86 30.75
CA GLU A 83 -82.58 21.96 31.64
C GLU A 83 -83.76 22.69 32.29
N VAL A 84 -84.93 22.03 32.32
CA VAL A 84 -86.14 22.59 32.92
C VAL A 84 -86.51 21.77 34.16
N GLN A 85 -86.74 22.48 35.27
CA GLN A 85 -87.08 21.88 36.55
C GLN A 85 -88.47 22.34 37.02
N ASP A 86 -89.21 21.45 37.68
CA ASP A 86 -90.49 21.80 38.32
C ASP A 86 -90.27 22.50 39.68
N THR A 87 -91.34 23.01 40.28
CA THR A 87 -91.40 23.69 41.59
C THR A 87 -90.80 22.91 42.77
N GLN A 88 -90.57 21.60 42.62
CA GLN A 88 -89.87 20.74 43.59
C GLN A 88 -88.41 20.42 43.20
N ALA A 89 -87.83 21.16 42.24
CA ALA A 89 -86.47 20.98 41.69
C ALA A 89 -86.20 19.61 41.01
N LEU A 90 -87.26 18.93 40.56
CA LEU A 90 -87.15 17.68 39.80
C LEU A 90 -87.01 17.98 38.30
N VAL A 91 -86.05 17.34 37.64
CA VAL A 91 -85.79 17.53 36.20
C VAL A 91 -86.96 17.00 35.39
N VAL A 92 -87.64 17.91 34.70
CA VAL A 92 -88.80 17.62 33.85
C VAL A 92 -88.32 17.26 32.44
N HIS A 93 -87.23 17.87 31.98
CA HIS A 93 -86.61 17.56 30.69
C HIS A 93 -85.15 18.08 30.62
N SER A 94 -84.26 17.32 29.96
CA SER A 94 -82.85 17.69 29.68
C SER A 94 -82.41 17.19 28.31
N ASN A 95 -81.67 18.02 27.56
CA ASN A 95 -81.16 17.71 26.22
C ASN A 95 -79.71 17.16 26.20
N THR A 96 -79.15 16.72 27.34
CA THR A 96 -77.77 16.22 27.36
C THR A 96 -77.55 14.99 28.24
N LYS A 97 -76.79 14.02 27.72
CA LYS A 97 -76.03 13.05 28.52
C LYS A 97 -75.08 13.84 29.42
N MET A 98 -75.04 13.53 30.72
CA MET A 98 -74.21 14.19 31.74
C MET A 98 -72.83 14.64 31.18
N LEU A 99 -72.70 15.93 30.90
CA LEU A 99 -71.44 16.63 30.64
C LEU A 99 -71.36 17.73 31.70
N GLN A 100 -70.25 17.80 32.43
CA GLN A 100 -70.04 18.79 33.50
C GLN A 100 -69.78 20.16 32.88
N PHE A 101 -70.80 21.01 32.80
CA PHE A 101 -70.66 22.39 32.32
C PHE A 101 -70.07 23.29 33.41
N SER A 102 -69.21 24.24 33.02
CA SER A 102 -68.47 25.10 33.96
C SER A 102 -69.28 26.28 34.50
N HIS A 103 -70.34 26.72 33.80
CA HIS A 103 -71.15 27.89 34.17
C HIS A 103 -72.65 27.61 33.99
N THR A 104 -73.45 27.83 35.03
CA THR A 104 -74.92 27.65 35.05
C THR A 104 -75.61 28.92 35.55
N ARG A 105 -76.71 29.33 34.89
CA ARG A 105 -77.55 30.48 35.26
C ARG A 105 -79.02 30.06 35.33
N SER A 106 -79.77 30.65 36.27
CA SER A 106 -81.21 30.41 36.45
C SER A 106 -82.03 31.60 35.92
N ILE A 107 -83.09 31.32 35.16
CA ILE A 107 -84.07 32.30 34.67
C ILE A 107 -85.50 31.82 34.95
N LYS A 108 -86.44 32.74 35.20
CA LYS A 108 -87.82 32.39 35.59
C LYS A 108 -88.81 32.62 34.45
N LEU A 109 -89.45 31.55 33.97
CA LEU A 109 -90.42 31.58 32.87
C LEU A 109 -91.62 30.67 33.18
N PHE A 110 -92.85 31.15 32.95
CA PHE A 110 -94.11 30.41 33.20
C PHE A 110 -94.26 29.87 34.63
N ASN A 111 -93.81 30.64 35.63
CA ASN A 111 -93.79 30.23 37.04
C ASN A 111 -92.94 28.98 37.33
N GLN A 112 -92.03 28.61 36.43
CA GLN A 112 -91.01 27.58 36.62
C GLN A 112 -89.60 28.19 36.51
N ASP A 113 -88.63 27.59 37.21
CA ASP A 113 -87.23 28.02 37.16
C ASP A 113 -86.48 27.17 36.12
N TRP A 114 -85.75 27.84 35.23
CA TRP A 114 -85.05 27.23 34.10
C TRP A 114 -83.54 27.40 34.29
N LEU A 115 -82.78 26.33 34.10
CA LEU A 115 -81.32 26.34 34.21
C LEU A 115 -80.69 26.28 32.82
N VAL A 116 -79.85 27.25 32.52
CA VAL A 116 -79.12 27.36 31.24
C VAL A 116 -77.62 27.23 31.52
N SER A 117 -76.93 26.33 30.81
CA SER A 117 -75.49 26.07 30.99
C SER A 117 -74.70 26.10 29.67
N ALA A 118 -73.48 26.64 29.70
CA ALA A 118 -72.59 26.78 28.54
C ALA A 118 -71.08 26.84 28.92
N ASP A 119 -70.18 26.58 27.96
CA ASP A 119 -68.70 26.64 28.12
C ASP A 119 -68.06 27.82 27.34
N MET A 120 -66.96 28.38 27.86
CA MET A 120 -66.22 29.52 27.25
C MET A 120 -64.95 29.05 26.50
N CYS A 121 -64.67 29.60 25.31
CA CYS A 121 -63.45 29.32 24.51
C CYS A 121 -62.44 30.49 24.57
N PRO A 122 -61.10 30.27 24.60
CA PRO A 122 -60.11 31.34 24.55
C PRO A 122 -60.03 32.04 23.18
N SER A 123 -59.69 33.34 23.19
CA SER A 123 -59.81 34.24 22.02
C SER A 123 -58.75 34.04 20.92
N PHE A 124 -59.13 34.34 19.67
CA PHE A 124 -58.36 34.20 18.42
C PHE A 124 -56.98 34.91 18.36
N SER A 125 -56.66 35.80 19.31
CA SER A 125 -55.48 36.67 19.27
C SER A 125 -54.17 36.01 19.71
N GLU A 126 -54.22 34.96 20.52
CA GLU A 126 -53.01 34.25 20.99
C GLU A 126 -52.45 33.28 19.92
N ILE A 127 -53.33 32.74 19.07
CA ILE A 127 -52.96 31.78 18.02
C ILE A 127 -52.13 32.45 16.92
N THR A 128 -52.43 33.71 16.57
CA THR A 128 -51.70 34.45 15.54
C THR A 128 -50.29 34.86 15.97
N LYS A 129 -50.09 35.22 17.25
CA LYS A 129 -48.77 35.54 17.81
C LYS A 129 -47.82 34.34 17.78
N GLN A 130 -48.30 33.14 18.13
CA GLN A 130 -47.47 31.93 18.12
C GLN A 130 -47.06 31.52 16.68
N SER A 131 -47.96 31.70 15.70
CA SER A 131 -47.65 31.45 14.28
C SER A 131 -46.55 32.37 13.72
N MET A 132 -46.52 33.63 14.14
CA MET A 132 -45.53 34.61 13.65
C MET A 132 -44.10 34.32 14.16
N ILE A 133 -43.97 34.00 15.45
CA ILE A 133 -42.68 33.62 16.06
C ILE A 133 -42.12 32.38 15.35
N PHE A 134 -42.98 31.43 15.00
CA PHE A 134 -42.58 30.23 14.29
C PHE A 134 -42.00 30.51 12.89
N LYS A 135 -42.64 31.37 12.10
CA LYS A 135 -42.15 31.75 10.76
C LYS A 135 -40.76 32.41 10.81
N LEU A 136 -40.49 33.20 11.84
CA LEU A 136 -39.19 33.84 12.06
C LEU A 136 -38.08 32.83 12.38
N ILE A 137 -38.35 31.87 13.28
CA ILE A 137 -37.38 30.84 13.65
C ILE A 137 -37.06 29.94 12.43
N PHE A 138 -38.07 29.54 11.66
CA PHE A 138 -37.88 28.72 10.48
C PHE A 138 -37.09 29.42 9.36
N GLY A 139 -37.37 30.72 9.14
CA GLY A 139 -36.63 31.54 8.18
C GLY A 139 -35.16 31.71 8.55
N ALA A 140 -34.86 31.99 9.84
CA ALA A 140 -33.50 32.11 10.34
C ALA A 140 -32.70 30.81 10.19
N PHE A 141 -33.33 29.66 10.49
CA PHE A 141 -32.70 28.35 10.36
C PHE A 141 -32.37 27.99 8.90
N SER A 142 -33.28 28.31 7.98
CA SER A 142 -33.08 28.07 6.54
C SER A 142 -31.91 28.89 5.97
N LEU A 143 -31.78 30.16 6.40
CA LEU A 143 -30.66 31.02 6.03
C LEU A 143 -29.32 30.51 6.54
N LEU A 144 -29.28 29.96 7.77
CA LEU A 144 -28.07 29.41 8.37
C LEU A 144 -27.60 28.14 7.62
N LEU A 145 -28.53 27.25 7.26
CA LEU A 145 -28.26 26.09 6.40
C LEU A 145 -27.72 26.48 5.02
N PHE A 146 -28.29 27.52 4.40
CA PHE A 146 -27.82 28.04 3.12
C PHE A 146 -26.42 28.65 3.22
N GLY A 147 -26.15 29.39 4.31
CA GLY A 147 -24.83 29.94 4.60
C GLY A 147 -23.75 28.86 4.72
N LEU A 148 -24.03 27.80 5.49
CA LEU A 148 -23.13 26.66 5.65
C LEU A 148 -22.89 25.92 4.32
N PHE A 149 -23.93 25.73 3.50
CA PHE A 149 -23.82 25.14 2.18
C PHE A 149 -22.91 25.96 1.24
N SER A 150 -23.06 27.28 1.25
CA SER A 150 -22.25 28.19 0.40
C SER A 150 -20.76 28.18 0.77
N LEU A 151 -20.44 28.17 2.08
CA LEU A 151 -19.07 28.12 2.59
C LEU A 151 -18.37 26.81 2.20
N GLN A 152 -19.08 25.69 2.24
CA GLN A 152 -18.55 24.38 1.90
C GLN A 152 -18.24 24.23 0.41
N ASN A 153 -19.10 24.73 -0.48
CA ASN A 153 -18.85 24.71 -1.92
C ASN A 153 -17.66 25.60 -2.32
N ARG A 154 -17.49 26.74 -1.64
CA ARG A 154 -16.38 27.66 -1.90
C ARG A 154 -15.02 27.06 -1.57
N HIS A 155 -14.90 26.36 -0.44
CA HIS A 155 -13.67 25.68 -0.02
C HIS A 155 -13.28 24.51 -0.96
N PHE A 156 -14.27 23.91 -1.64
CA PHE A 156 -14.02 22.83 -2.60
C PHE A 156 -13.54 23.35 -3.96
N LEU A 157 -14.13 24.43 -4.48
CA LEU A 157 -13.68 25.02 -5.75
C LEU A 157 -12.24 25.56 -5.66
N THR A 158 -11.86 26.12 -4.51
CA THR A 158 -10.47 26.58 -4.28
C THR A 158 -9.47 25.44 -4.14
N SER A 159 -9.86 24.31 -3.52
CA SER A 159 -8.99 23.13 -3.40
C SER A 159 -8.90 22.31 -4.69
N ALA A 160 -9.97 22.26 -5.50
CA ALA A 160 -9.94 21.64 -6.83
C ALA A 160 -9.15 22.49 -7.85
N GLY A 161 -9.31 23.82 -7.83
CA GLY A 161 -8.60 24.73 -8.73
C GLY A 161 -7.08 24.78 -8.50
N ASN A 162 -6.63 24.68 -7.25
CA ASN A 162 -5.19 24.64 -6.93
C ASN A 162 -4.51 23.31 -7.31
N ASN A 163 -5.26 22.20 -7.38
CA ASN A 163 -4.71 20.89 -7.74
C ASN A 163 -4.53 20.72 -9.26
N ILE A 164 -5.29 21.44 -10.09
CA ILE A 164 -5.16 21.36 -11.56
C ILE A 164 -3.86 22.03 -12.05
N ASN A 165 -3.33 23.03 -11.33
CA ASN A 165 -2.04 23.67 -11.66
C ASN A 165 -0.80 22.89 -11.20
N ARG A 166 -0.94 21.78 -10.46
CA ARG A 166 0.17 20.95 -9.97
C ARG A 166 0.32 19.61 -10.70
N TYR A 167 -0.17 19.50 -11.93
CA TYR A 167 -0.04 18.26 -12.72
C TYR A 167 1.40 17.98 -13.22
N ASN A 168 2.39 18.82 -12.88
CA ASN A 168 3.74 18.75 -13.44
C ASN A 168 4.88 18.35 -12.47
N SER A 169 4.63 17.96 -11.21
CA SER A 169 5.72 17.41 -10.40
C SER A 169 5.21 16.62 -9.19
N HIS A 170 5.56 15.34 -9.15
CA HIS A 170 5.50 14.41 -8.01
C HIS A 170 4.12 13.91 -7.55
N ILE A 171 3.88 12.62 -7.82
CA ILE A 171 2.77 11.80 -7.28
C ILE A 171 2.75 11.77 -5.74
N SER A 172 3.84 12.15 -5.05
CA SER A 172 3.92 12.19 -3.58
C SER A 172 2.99 13.19 -2.91
N ASP A 173 2.46 14.18 -3.65
CA ASP A 173 1.76 15.32 -3.07
C ASP A 173 0.23 15.25 -3.21
N LEU A 174 -0.30 14.13 -3.74
CA LEU A 174 -1.74 13.86 -3.80
C LEU A 174 -2.27 13.45 -2.41
N THR A 175 -2.26 14.39 -1.46
CA THR A 175 -2.92 14.18 -0.17
C THR A 175 -4.42 14.40 -0.31
N VAL A 176 -5.16 13.36 -0.69
CA VAL A 176 -6.61 13.35 -0.54
C VAL A 176 -6.89 13.27 0.96
N GLN A 177 -7.42 14.35 1.55
CA GLN A 177 -7.78 14.34 2.97
C GLN A 177 -8.94 13.37 3.22
N LYS A 178 -8.88 12.63 4.34
CA LYS A 178 -9.94 11.70 4.74
C LYS A 178 -11.26 12.47 4.88
N PRO A 179 -12.35 12.06 4.19
CA PRO A 179 -13.63 12.75 4.29
C PRO A 179 -14.20 12.63 5.71
N SER A 180 -14.59 13.76 6.29
CA SER A 180 -15.23 13.79 7.61
C SER A 180 -16.68 13.29 7.52
N TRP A 181 -17.02 12.28 8.32
CA TRP A 181 -18.39 11.74 8.44
C TRP A 181 -19.33 12.64 9.28
N LEU A 182 -18.75 13.57 10.05
CA LEU A 182 -19.44 14.35 11.08
C LEU A 182 -20.35 15.45 10.50
N LEU A 183 -19.95 16.06 9.39
CA LEU A 183 -20.73 17.14 8.76
C LEU A 183 -21.98 16.62 8.02
N PRO A 184 -21.92 15.55 7.19
CA PRO A 184 -23.11 14.95 6.58
C PRO A 184 -24.12 14.42 7.60
N SER A 185 -23.64 13.85 8.71
CA SER A 185 -24.53 13.35 9.76
C SER A 185 -25.22 14.50 10.49
N LEU A 186 -24.53 15.57 10.83
CA LEU A 186 -25.13 16.76 11.44
C LEU A 186 -26.21 17.41 10.54
N VAL A 187 -25.95 17.51 9.24
CA VAL A 187 -26.94 18.03 8.27
C VAL A 187 -28.17 17.11 8.20
N SER A 188 -27.95 15.80 8.18
CA SER A 188 -29.05 14.82 8.14
C SER A 188 -29.90 14.85 9.41
N ILE A 189 -29.26 14.98 10.59
CA ILE A 189 -29.94 15.12 11.89
C ILE A 189 -30.74 16.43 11.95
N ALA A 190 -30.17 17.55 11.49
CA ALA A 190 -30.85 18.84 11.45
C ALA A 190 -32.12 18.81 10.58
N ILE A 191 -32.07 18.14 9.43
CA ILE A 191 -33.22 17.97 8.53
C ILE A 191 -34.30 17.10 9.19
N LEU A 192 -33.92 15.98 9.80
CA LEU A 192 -34.84 15.09 10.53
C LEU A 192 -35.55 15.82 11.67
N PHE A 193 -34.80 16.59 12.46
CA PHE A 193 -35.36 17.40 13.55
C PHE A 193 -36.35 18.44 13.02
N SER A 194 -36.02 19.14 11.94
CA SER A 194 -36.93 20.09 11.29
C SER A 194 -38.25 19.44 10.82
N LEU A 195 -38.19 18.22 10.28
CA LEU A 195 -39.39 17.48 9.87
C LEU A 195 -40.26 17.08 11.06
N ILE A 196 -39.65 16.59 12.15
CA ILE A 196 -40.36 16.19 13.37
C ILE A 196 -41.08 17.38 13.99
N VAL A 197 -40.40 18.52 14.13
CA VAL A 197 -40.99 19.75 14.67
C VAL A 197 -42.16 20.21 13.79
N SER A 198 -41.99 20.18 12.46
CA SER A 198 -43.06 20.55 11.53
C SER A 198 -44.27 19.60 11.62
N TRP A 199 -44.04 18.30 11.81
CA TRP A 199 -45.11 17.30 11.96
C TRP A 199 -45.91 17.52 13.25
N ILE A 200 -45.23 17.73 14.38
CA ILE A 200 -45.86 18.01 15.67
C ILE A 200 -46.77 19.25 15.57
N LEU A 201 -46.26 20.33 14.98
CA LEU A 201 -47.03 21.57 14.85
C LEU A 201 -48.27 21.45 13.96
N ILE A 202 -48.16 20.70 12.86
CA ILE A 202 -49.31 20.44 11.98
C ILE A 202 -50.34 19.55 12.70
N SER A 203 -49.90 18.60 13.51
CA SER A 203 -50.80 17.70 14.28
C SER A 203 -51.60 18.42 15.37
N MET A 204 -51.07 19.55 15.88
CA MET A 204 -51.76 20.37 16.88
C MET A 204 -52.86 21.27 16.28
N HIS A 205 -52.93 21.44 14.95
CA HIS A 205 -53.90 22.32 14.31
C HIS A 205 -55.15 21.56 13.84
N GLN A 206 -56.23 21.57 14.64
CA GLN A 206 -57.52 20.91 14.33
C GLN A 206 -58.43 21.82 13.49
N GLY A 207 -58.19 21.89 12.17
CA GLY A 207 -59.07 22.59 11.22
C GLY A 207 -59.36 21.77 9.95
N GLU A 208 -60.43 22.13 9.22
CA GLU A 208 -60.98 21.42 8.05
C GLU A 208 -59.99 21.16 6.89
N HIS A 209 -58.81 21.78 6.87
CA HIS A 209 -57.77 21.60 5.83
C HIS A 209 -56.86 20.36 6.02
N HIS A 210 -57.37 19.32 6.68
CA HIS A 210 -56.56 18.17 7.11
C HIS A 210 -55.90 17.39 5.95
N GLN A 211 -56.45 17.43 4.73
CA GLN A 211 -55.83 16.81 3.55
C GLN A 211 -54.64 17.60 2.97
N LEU A 212 -54.72 18.94 2.87
CA LEU A 212 -53.64 19.76 2.32
C LEU A 212 -52.37 19.66 3.17
N ASN A 213 -52.55 19.67 4.49
CA ASN A 213 -51.47 19.55 5.46
C ASN A 213 -50.74 18.20 5.39
N LYS A 214 -51.44 17.10 5.07
CA LYS A 214 -50.81 15.77 4.88
C LYS A 214 -49.93 15.73 3.64
N SER A 215 -50.38 16.32 2.53
CA SER A 215 -49.61 16.34 1.27
C SER A 215 -48.30 17.13 1.38
N LEU A 216 -48.30 18.23 2.15
CA LEU A 216 -47.13 19.08 2.36
C LEU A 216 -46.06 18.36 3.20
N ILE A 217 -46.47 17.60 4.22
CA ILE A 217 -45.56 16.78 5.04
C ILE A 217 -44.87 15.71 4.19
N ILE A 218 -45.63 15.05 3.30
CA ILE A 218 -45.09 14.04 2.39
C ILE A 218 -44.07 14.66 1.43
N LEU A 219 -44.36 15.85 0.89
CA LEU A 219 -43.43 16.54 0.00
C LEU A 219 -42.13 16.94 0.73
N MET A 220 -42.24 17.47 1.95
CA MET A 220 -41.07 17.84 2.75
C MET A 220 -40.23 16.64 3.16
N SER A 221 -40.86 15.52 3.53
CA SER A 221 -40.13 14.29 3.90
C SER A 221 -39.41 13.66 2.70
N LEU A 222 -40.02 13.69 1.50
CA LEU A 222 -39.37 13.28 0.26
C LEU A 222 -38.16 14.16 -0.09
N LEU A 223 -38.28 15.47 0.08
CA LEU A 223 -37.21 16.43 -0.22
C LEU A 223 -36.03 16.28 0.75
N ALA A 224 -36.33 16.12 2.05
CA ALA A 224 -35.36 15.79 3.08
C ALA A 224 -34.64 14.46 2.81
N PHE A 225 -35.39 13.42 2.46
CA PHE A 225 -34.83 12.12 2.09
C PHE A 225 -33.87 12.26 0.90
N GLY A 226 -34.25 13.01 -0.13
CA GLY A 226 -33.40 13.30 -1.29
C GLY A 226 -32.08 14.01 -0.92
N ILE A 227 -32.13 14.99 -0.01
CA ILE A 227 -30.93 15.69 0.48
C ILE A 227 -30.01 14.73 1.26
N CYS A 228 -30.56 13.93 2.17
CA CYS A 228 -29.79 12.92 2.90
C CYS A 228 -29.13 11.91 1.95
N LEU A 229 -29.87 11.44 0.94
CA LEU A 229 -29.36 10.54 -0.09
C LEU A 229 -28.23 11.17 -0.91
N TYR A 230 -28.36 12.45 -1.24
CA TYR A 230 -27.32 13.21 -1.93
C TYR A 230 -26.04 13.32 -1.10
N PHE A 231 -26.13 13.70 0.17
CA PHE A 231 -24.97 13.79 1.07
C PHE A 231 -24.33 12.43 1.34
N TRP A 232 -25.15 11.39 1.52
CA TRP A 232 -24.67 10.02 1.66
C TRP A 232 -23.90 9.56 0.41
N ARG A 233 -24.45 9.82 -0.79
CA ARG A 233 -23.78 9.54 -2.07
C ARG A 233 -22.47 10.30 -2.21
N GLN A 234 -22.44 11.58 -1.87
CA GLN A 234 -21.23 12.42 -1.91
C GLN A 234 -20.15 11.93 -0.94
N TYR A 235 -20.52 11.57 0.28
CA TYR A 235 -19.60 10.98 1.25
C TYR A 235 -19.01 9.66 0.74
N ASN A 236 -19.87 8.78 0.22
CA ASN A 236 -19.45 7.47 -0.27
C ASN A 236 -18.49 7.57 -1.46
N LEU A 237 -18.75 8.47 -2.42
CA LEU A 237 -17.84 8.74 -3.53
C LEU A 237 -16.48 9.26 -3.05
N ARG A 238 -16.46 10.20 -2.10
CA ARG A 238 -15.22 10.72 -1.52
C ARG A 238 -14.44 9.64 -0.76
N TYR A 239 -15.16 8.78 -0.04
CA TYR A 239 -14.56 7.67 0.69
C TYR A 239 -13.89 6.67 -0.26
N GLN A 240 -14.52 6.33 -1.38
CA GLN A 240 -13.94 5.46 -2.40
C GLN A 240 -12.69 6.06 -3.04
N LEU A 241 -12.69 7.36 -3.35
CA LEU A 241 -11.53 8.05 -3.91
C LEU A 241 -10.35 8.04 -2.93
N TRP A 242 -10.63 8.36 -1.66
CA TRP A 242 -9.64 8.33 -0.59
C TRP A 242 -9.03 6.93 -0.41
N ASN A 243 -9.87 5.89 -0.35
CA ASN A 243 -9.40 4.51 -0.21
C ASN A 243 -8.51 4.08 -1.39
N LYS A 244 -8.88 4.45 -2.62
CA LYS A 244 -8.05 4.17 -3.81
C LYS A 244 -6.71 4.90 -3.74
N SER A 245 -6.70 6.20 -3.42
CA SER A 245 -5.45 6.95 -3.31
C SER A 245 -4.53 6.41 -2.22
N GLU A 246 -5.09 6.01 -1.07
CA GLU A 246 -4.30 5.46 0.02
C GLU A 246 -3.72 4.09 -0.35
N SER A 247 -4.52 3.20 -0.98
CA SER A 247 -4.02 1.90 -1.43
C SER A 247 -2.89 2.03 -2.46
N VAL A 248 -2.97 3.00 -3.37
CA VAL A 248 -1.89 3.29 -4.33
C VAL A 248 -0.65 3.80 -3.61
N ARG A 249 -0.82 4.67 -2.61
CA ARG A 249 0.29 5.20 -1.81
C ARG A 249 1.00 4.11 -1.02
N GLU A 250 0.26 3.25 -0.31
CA GLU A 250 0.81 2.12 0.46
C GLU A 250 1.56 1.13 -0.44
N ASN A 251 0.96 0.78 -1.58
CA ASN A 251 1.60 -0.11 -2.57
C ASN A 251 2.87 0.52 -3.16
N PHE A 252 2.82 1.81 -3.49
CA PHE A 252 3.98 2.51 -4.04
C PHE A 252 5.11 2.67 -3.02
N GLN A 253 4.78 2.91 -1.75
CA GLN A 253 5.76 3.00 -0.68
C GLN A 253 6.38 1.62 -0.41
N SER A 254 5.55 0.58 -0.31
CA SER A 254 6.02 -0.81 -0.18
C SER A 254 6.92 -1.22 -1.36
N PHE A 255 6.55 -0.85 -2.59
CA PHE A 255 7.39 -1.07 -3.76
C PHE A 255 8.73 -0.32 -3.69
N ARG A 256 8.72 0.96 -3.30
CA ARG A 256 9.97 1.71 -3.09
C ARG A 256 10.86 1.03 -2.06
N ASP A 257 10.30 0.60 -0.94
CA ASP A 257 11.07 -0.05 0.13
C ASP A 257 11.68 -1.37 -0.33
N ILE A 258 10.94 -2.18 -1.10
CA ILE A 258 11.45 -3.43 -1.71
C ILE A 258 12.62 -3.15 -2.66
N VAL A 259 12.49 -2.14 -3.53
CA VAL A 259 13.54 -1.82 -4.51
C VAL A 259 14.76 -1.17 -3.84
N GLN A 260 14.55 -0.31 -2.84
CA GLN A 260 15.61 0.35 -2.07
C GLN A 260 16.40 -0.64 -1.21
N SER A 261 15.73 -1.62 -0.60
CA SER A 261 16.34 -2.68 0.21
C SER A 261 16.93 -3.83 -0.60
N SER A 262 16.77 -3.83 -1.94
CA SER A 262 17.32 -4.86 -2.80
C SER A 262 18.84 -4.97 -2.63
N PRO A 263 19.39 -6.19 -2.45
CA PRO A 263 20.84 -6.40 -2.32
C PRO A 263 21.59 -6.16 -3.64
N THR A 264 20.87 -6.04 -4.76
CA THR A 264 21.40 -5.79 -6.09
C THR A 264 21.23 -4.32 -6.46
N ALA A 265 22.22 -3.75 -7.14
CA ALA A 265 22.09 -2.39 -7.66
C ALA A 265 21.07 -2.39 -8.81
N ILE A 266 20.09 -1.50 -8.74
CA ILE A 266 19.01 -1.36 -9.73
C ILE A 266 18.96 0.09 -10.21
N ILE A 267 19.01 0.24 -11.53
CA ILE A 267 18.90 1.51 -12.25
C ILE A 267 17.74 1.42 -13.23
N ILE A 268 16.92 2.47 -13.30
CA ILE A 268 15.92 2.63 -14.37
C ILE A 268 16.38 3.77 -15.27
N CYS A 269 16.48 3.52 -16.56
CA CYS A 269 16.91 4.49 -17.56
C CYS A 269 15.81 4.78 -18.58
N ASN A 270 15.79 6.00 -19.10
CA ASN A 270 15.01 6.33 -20.28
C ASN A 270 15.72 5.75 -21.53
N PRO A 271 15.04 4.99 -22.40
CA PRO A 271 15.66 4.32 -23.54
C PRO A 271 16.18 5.29 -24.59
N ASN A 272 15.49 6.43 -24.80
CA ASN A 272 15.84 7.39 -25.83
C ASN A 272 17.03 8.27 -25.43
N SER A 273 17.02 8.76 -24.19
CA SER A 273 18.06 9.67 -23.70
C SER A 273 19.20 8.98 -22.95
N SER A 274 19.05 7.68 -22.62
CA SER A 274 19.96 6.93 -21.74
C SER A 274 20.20 7.60 -20.38
N LYS A 275 19.30 8.51 -19.96
CA LYS A 275 19.38 9.17 -18.66
C LYS A 275 18.78 8.28 -17.58
N ILE A 276 19.43 8.27 -16.42
CA ILE A 276 18.96 7.56 -15.24
C ILE A 276 17.77 8.32 -14.65
N ILE A 277 16.63 7.62 -14.55
CA ILE A 277 15.38 8.12 -13.95
C ILE A 277 15.35 7.76 -12.45
N PHE A 278 15.87 6.57 -12.12
CA PHE A 278 15.86 6.04 -10.76
C PHE A 278 17.11 5.20 -10.51
N ALA A 279 17.65 5.28 -9.29
CA ALA A 279 18.69 4.41 -8.78
C ALA A 279 18.37 4.06 -7.32
N ASN A 280 18.50 2.78 -6.95
CA ASN A 280 18.36 2.39 -5.54
C ASN A 280 19.63 2.70 -4.72
N GLN A 281 19.52 2.65 -3.41
CA GLN A 281 20.63 2.90 -2.48
C GLN A 281 21.85 2.02 -2.78
N ARG A 282 21.63 0.75 -3.14
CA ARG A 282 22.69 -0.19 -3.50
C ARG A 282 23.50 0.27 -4.70
N THR A 283 22.86 0.92 -5.68
CA THR A 283 23.56 1.51 -6.84
C THR A 283 24.49 2.62 -6.41
N GLY A 284 24.05 3.51 -5.51
CA GLY A 284 24.91 4.57 -4.97
C GLY A 284 26.14 4.01 -4.27
N SER A 285 25.94 3.02 -3.40
CA SER A 285 27.06 2.29 -2.75
C SER A 285 27.99 1.62 -3.76
N LEU A 286 27.44 1.03 -4.85
CA LEU A 286 28.23 0.36 -5.87
C LEU A 286 29.04 1.37 -6.73
N LEU A 287 28.48 2.54 -7.05
CA LEU A 287 29.15 3.52 -7.90
C LEU A 287 29.97 4.55 -7.12
N ASN A 288 30.07 4.41 -5.80
CA ASN A 288 30.75 5.33 -4.88
C ASN A 288 30.19 6.77 -4.96
N CYS A 289 28.86 6.93 -5.02
CA CYS A 289 28.20 8.23 -5.02
C CYS A 289 26.80 8.16 -4.38
N ALA A 290 26.18 9.30 -4.08
CA ALA A 290 24.78 9.29 -3.63
C ALA A 290 23.86 8.82 -4.77
N ALA A 291 22.82 8.06 -4.45
CA ALA A 291 21.86 7.59 -5.46
C ALA A 291 21.15 8.75 -6.17
N ASP A 292 20.87 9.84 -5.45
CA ASP A 292 20.23 11.04 -6.00
C ASP A 292 21.13 11.77 -7.00
N ASP A 293 22.46 11.72 -6.84
CA ASP A 293 23.42 12.33 -7.76
C ASP A 293 23.48 11.63 -9.12
N LEU A 294 23.00 10.38 -9.18
CA LEU A 294 22.92 9.58 -10.40
C LEU A 294 21.73 9.99 -11.26
N ILE A 295 20.68 10.56 -10.68
CA ILE A 295 19.47 10.96 -11.40
C ILE A 295 19.84 11.99 -12.47
N ASN A 296 19.28 11.84 -13.67
CA ASN A 296 19.57 12.63 -14.87
C ASN A 296 20.99 12.50 -15.45
N LYS A 297 21.88 11.70 -14.85
CA LYS A 297 23.17 11.36 -15.46
C LYS A 297 22.99 10.35 -16.58
N HIS A 298 23.92 10.34 -17.52
CA HIS A 298 23.89 9.42 -18.65
C HIS A 298 24.48 8.06 -18.21
N SER A 299 23.73 6.97 -18.39
CA SER A 299 24.14 5.64 -17.92
C SER A 299 25.41 5.12 -18.59
N GLY A 300 25.73 5.63 -19.79
CA GLY A 300 26.95 5.29 -20.52
C GLY A 300 28.24 5.74 -19.84
N ASP A 301 28.19 6.71 -18.93
CA ASP A 301 29.38 7.27 -18.27
C ASP A 301 30.05 6.27 -17.30
N PHE A 302 29.33 5.20 -16.94
CA PHE A 302 29.77 4.16 -16.01
C PHE A 302 30.33 2.91 -16.71
N TYR A 303 30.41 2.90 -18.04
CA TYR A 303 31.07 1.83 -18.80
C TYR A 303 32.56 2.15 -18.93
N ALA A 304 33.44 1.18 -18.62
CA ALA A 304 34.88 1.39 -18.80
C ALA A 304 35.27 1.38 -20.29
N ASN A 305 34.56 0.58 -21.11
CA ASN A 305 34.77 0.47 -22.54
C ASN A 305 33.49 0.85 -23.32
N PRO A 306 33.56 1.84 -24.23
CA PRO A 306 32.43 2.20 -25.09
C PRO A 306 31.90 1.06 -25.97
N GLU A 307 32.76 0.13 -26.41
CA GLU A 307 32.33 -0.99 -27.26
C GLU A 307 31.41 -1.97 -26.54
N ASP A 308 31.66 -2.21 -25.25
CA ASP A 308 30.83 -3.12 -24.45
C ASP A 308 29.44 -2.53 -24.23
N ARG A 309 29.33 -1.21 -24.11
CA ARG A 309 28.04 -0.52 -24.10
C ARG A 309 27.28 -0.73 -25.39
N LEU A 310 27.94 -0.64 -26.55
CA LEU A 310 27.30 -0.84 -27.85
C LEU A 310 26.71 -2.26 -27.97
N LYS A 311 27.45 -3.29 -27.54
CA LYS A 311 26.97 -4.67 -27.49
C LYS A 311 25.74 -4.83 -26.59
N CYS A 312 25.74 -4.21 -25.41
CA CYS A 312 24.58 -4.23 -24.51
C CYS A 312 23.35 -3.57 -25.15
N ILE A 313 23.51 -2.43 -25.82
CA ILE A 313 22.42 -1.73 -26.52
C ILE A 313 21.89 -2.58 -27.68
N GLU A 314 22.78 -3.16 -28.48
CA GLU A 314 22.40 -4.01 -29.62
C GLU A 314 21.59 -5.23 -29.14
N ASN A 315 22.07 -5.93 -28.11
CA ASN A 315 21.35 -7.07 -27.52
C ASN A 315 19.98 -6.66 -26.98
N LEU A 316 19.91 -5.52 -26.29
CA LEU A 316 18.66 -5.01 -25.75
C LEU A 316 17.67 -4.62 -26.85
N GLN A 317 18.13 -3.99 -27.94
CA GLN A 317 17.29 -3.63 -29.09
C GLN A 317 16.79 -4.87 -29.85
N LYS A 318 17.64 -5.88 -30.00
CA LYS A 318 17.35 -7.08 -30.79
C LYS A 318 16.45 -8.07 -30.05
N HIS A 319 16.61 -8.20 -28.74
CA HIS A 319 15.94 -9.23 -27.93
C HIS A 319 15.00 -8.66 -26.85
N GLY A 320 14.99 -7.36 -26.62
CA GLY A 320 14.20 -6.71 -25.56
C GLY A 320 14.75 -6.93 -24.14
N GLN A 321 15.73 -7.81 -23.97
CA GLN A 321 16.43 -8.07 -22.72
C GLN A 321 17.79 -8.75 -22.94
N PHE A 322 18.67 -8.67 -21.95
CA PHE A 322 19.85 -9.51 -21.81
C PHE A 322 20.13 -9.79 -20.33
N ASP A 323 20.73 -10.93 -20.05
CA ASP A 323 21.02 -11.37 -18.68
C ASP A 323 22.51 -11.69 -18.53
N ASN A 324 23.05 -11.39 -17.35
CA ASN A 324 24.39 -11.77 -16.90
C ASN A 324 25.54 -11.41 -17.86
N PHE A 325 25.48 -10.24 -18.49
CA PHE A 325 26.55 -9.77 -19.35
C PHE A 325 27.72 -9.25 -18.50
N GLU A 326 28.80 -10.02 -18.42
CA GLU A 326 29.99 -9.68 -17.63
C GLU A 326 30.88 -8.69 -18.40
N LEU A 327 31.09 -7.48 -17.85
CA LEU A 327 31.95 -6.46 -18.45
C LEU A 327 32.62 -5.58 -17.38
N MET A 328 33.58 -4.76 -17.80
CA MET A 328 34.22 -3.78 -16.92
C MET A 328 33.39 -2.50 -16.82
N LEU A 329 32.99 -2.17 -15.60
CA LEU A 329 32.33 -0.92 -15.24
C LEU A 329 33.31 0.01 -14.53
N LYS A 330 32.95 1.29 -14.48
CA LYS A 330 33.72 2.36 -13.86
C LYS A 330 32.87 3.05 -12.79
N ARG A 331 33.43 3.25 -11.59
CA ARG A 331 32.82 4.01 -10.49
C ARG A 331 33.02 5.51 -10.70
N ARG A 332 32.37 6.34 -9.89
CA ARG A 332 32.45 7.81 -10.01
C ARG A 332 33.87 8.36 -9.83
N ASP A 333 34.64 7.74 -8.93
CA ASP A 333 36.06 8.06 -8.66
C ASP A 333 37.02 7.61 -9.78
N GLY A 334 36.52 6.83 -10.74
CA GLY A 334 37.24 6.32 -11.88
C GLY A 334 37.87 4.94 -11.71
N SER A 335 37.75 4.33 -10.53
CA SER A 335 38.13 2.93 -10.32
C SER A 335 37.25 1.99 -11.15
N CYS A 336 37.85 0.93 -11.69
CA CYS A 336 37.15 -0.04 -12.52
C CYS A 336 36.88 -1.32 -11.73
N PHE A 337 35.75 -1.97 -12.03
CA PHE A 337 35.36 -3.23 -11.42
C PHE A 337 34.62 -4.13 -12.41
N TRP A 338 34.66 -5.44 -12.18
CA TRP A 338 33.87 -6.39 -12.98
C TRP A 338 32.42 -6.34 -12.54
N GLY A 339 31.51 -6.04 -13.47
CA GLY A 339 30.07 -6.03 -13.25
C GLY A 339 29.37 -7.08 -14.10
N SER A 340 28.35 -7.73 -13.54
CA SER A 340 27.35 -8.49 -14.30
C SER A 340 26.13 -7.61 -14.51
N LEU A 341 25.83 -7.26 -15.76
CA LEU A 341 24.66 -6.46 -16.10
C LEU A 341 23.56 -7.36 -16.64
N SER A 342 22.34 -7.15 -16.15
CA SER A 342 21.13 -7.65 -16.80
C SER A 342 20.22 -6.47 -17.06
N ALA A 343 19.63 -6.39 -18.25
CA ALA A 343 18.74 -5.30 -18.60
C ALA A 343 17.49 -5.80 -19.30
N LYS A 344 16.37 -5.15 -19.06
CA LYS A 344 15.10 -5.45 -19.69
C LYS A 344 14.36 -4.17 -20.07
N LEU A 345 13.87 -4.13 -21.29
CA LEU A 345 12.95 -3.08 -21.75
C LEU A 345 11.55 -3.39 -21.23
N VAL A 346 10.95 -2.42 -20.54
CA VAL A 346 9.60 -2.50 -19.95
C VAL A 346 8.77 -1.30 -20.35
N THR A 347 7.45 -1.45 -20.33
CA THR A 347 6.52 -0.34 -20.53
C THR A 347 5.95 0.09 -19.17
N LEU A 348 6.20 1.33 -18.77
CA LEU A 348 5.71 1.95 -17.54
C LEU A 348 4.63 2.99 -17.89
N GLU A 349 3.38 2.69 -17.56
CA GLU A 349 2.15 3.50 -17.71
C GLU A 349 1.78 3.96 -19.15
N GLN A 350 2.76 4.21 -20.03
CA GLN A 350 2.69 4.44 -21.47
C GLN A 350 4.08 4.68 -22.10
N ASP A 351 5.13 4.93 -21.30
CA ASP A 351 6.49 5.16 -21.75
C ASP A 351 7.36 3.90 -21.65
N GLN A 352 8.33 3.77 -22.56
CA GLN A 352 9.34 2.72 -22.46
C GLN A 352 10.41 3.12 -21.42
N ALA A 353 10.85 2.15 -20.63
CA ALA A 353 11.93 2.27 -19.68
C ALA A 353 12.83 1.04 -19.73
N ILE A 354 14.10 1.21 -19.39
CA ILE A 354 15.05 0.11 -19.28
C ILE A 354 15.35 -0.08 -17.80
N ILE A 355 15.02 -1.26 -17.27
CA ILE A 355 15.46 -1.67 -15.93
C ILE A 355 16.79 -2.39 -16.09
N VAL A 356 17.82 -1.94 -15.39
CA VAL A 356 19.16 -2.52 -15.36
C VAL A 356 19.46 -2.97 -13.94
N SER A 357 19.84 -4.24 -13.77
CA SER A 357 20.43 -4.74 -12.54
C SER A 357 21.93 -4.91 -12.72
N ILE A 358 22.70 -4.57 -11.69
CA ILE A 358 24.15 -4.65 -11.67
C ILE A 358 24.58 -5.44 -10.44
N ALA A 359 25.34 -6.52 -10.67
CA ALA A 359 26.01 -7.26 -9.61
C ALA A 359 27.53 -7.06 -9.70
N ASP A 360 28.18 -6.80 -8.56
CA ASP A 360 29.64 -6.71 -8.46
C ASP A 360 30.25 -8.12 -8.47
N LEU A 361 31.10 -8.39 -9.45
CA LEU A 361 31.81 -9.66 -9.60
C LEU A 361 33.25 -9.61 -9.07
N SER A 362 33.69 -8.48 -8.51
CA SER A 362 35.09 -8.29 -8.09
C SER A 362 35.54 -9.37 -7.10
N GLU A 363 34.74 -9.66 -6.09
CA GLU A 363 35.06 -10.67 -5.08
C GLU A 363 35.14 -12.06 -5.72
N ARG A 364 34.17 -12.42 -6.57
CA ARG A 364 34.15 -13.68 -7.30
C ARG A 364 35.39 -13.83 -8.19
N LYS A 365 35.72 -12.83 -9.01
CA LYS A 365 36.90 -12.84 -9.89
C LYS A 365 38.20 -12.94 -9.09
N ASN A 366 38.30 -12.26 -7.95
CA ASN A 366 39.44 -12.36 -7.05
C ASN A 366 39.58 -13.77 -6.47
N TYR A 367 38.48 -14.43 -6.07
CA TYR A 367 38.52 -15.81 -5.62
C TYR A 367 38.89 -16.77 -6.76
N GLU A 368 38.31 -16.61 -7.95
CA GLU A 368 38.65 -17.41 -9.13
C GLU A 368 40.15 -17.31 -9.44
N GLN A 369 40.73 -16.10 -9.38
CA GLN A 369 42.16 -15.89 -9.58
C GLN A 369 43.01 -16.53 -8.46
N LYS A 370 42.59 -16.40 -7.20
CA LYS A 370 43.28 -17.04 -6.07
C LYS A 370 43.25 -18.56 -6.17
N ILE A 371 42.10 -19.14 -6.51
CA ILE A 371 41.95 -20.58 -6.74
C ILE A 371 42.84 -21.02 -7.90
N PHE A 372 42.85 -20.27 -9.01
CA PHE A 372 43.72 -20.55 -10.13
C PHE A 372 45.20 -20.53 -9.73
N GLN A 373 45.63 -19.54 -8.95
CA GLN A 373 47.00 -19.45 -8.45
C GLN A 373 47.32 -20.62 -7.53
N GLN A 374 46.48 -20.95 -6.56
CA GLN A 374 46.70 -22.06 -5.62
C GLN A 374 46.67 -23.43 -6.30
N ALA A 375 45.83 -23.61 -7.33
CA ALA A 375 45.72 -24.86 -8.06
C ALA A 375 46.95 -25.11 -8.96
N ASN A 376 47.66 -24.07 -9.39
CA ASN A 376 48.72 -24.16 -10.40
C ASN A 376 50.12 -23.76 -9.92
N TYR A 377 50.24 -23.01 -8.83
CA TYR A 377 51.51 -22.48 -8.33
C TYR A 377 51.71 -22.81 -6.84
N ASP A 378 52.96 -23.01 -6.46
CA ASP A 378 53.39 -23.20 -5.08
C ASP A 378 53.29 -21.88 -4.31
N THR A 379 52.71 -21.91 -3.12
CA THR A 379 52.43 -20.69 -2.35
C THR A 379 53.69 -20.05 -1.78
N LEU A 380 54.74 -20.84 -1.51
CA LEU A 380 56.00 -20.39 -0.94
C LEU A 380 56.93 -19.79 -2.00
N THR A 381 57.21 -20.56 -3.06
CA THR A 381 58.21 -20.23 -4.09
C THR A 381 57.64 -19.50 -5.30
N LYS A 382 56.30 -19.43 -5.44
CA LYS A 382 55.58 -18.89 -6.61
C LYS A 382 55.86 -19.59 -7.93
N LEU A 383 56.62 -20.67 -7.92
CA LEU A 383 56.84 -21.54 -9.08
C LEU A 383 55.58 -22.35 -9.40
N PRO A 384 55.42 -22.81 -10.67
CA PRO A 384 54.51 -23.89 -10.99
C PRO A 384 54.57 -25.03 -9.97
N ASN A 385 53.41 -25.50 -9.52
CA ASN A 385 53.33 -26.66 -8.64
C ASN A 385 53.40 -27.96 -9.45
N ARG A 386 53.36 -29.10 -8.75
CA ARG A 386 53.33 -30.44 -9.34
C ARG A 386 52.29 -30.60 -10.47
N SER A 387 51.07 -30.11 -10.27
CA SER A 387 49.98 -30.27 -11.25
C SER A 387 50.31 -29.54 -12.56
N LEU A 388 50.67 -28.25 -12.47
CA LEU A 388 51.01 -27.45 -13.64
C LEU A 388 52.28 -27.96 -14.33
N ALA A 389 53.28 -28.42 -13.59
CA ALA A 389 54.50 -29.00 -14.13
C ALA A 389 54.21 -30.24 -14.98
N LEU A 390 53.38 -31.16 -14.48
CA LEU A 390 52.98 -32.34 -15.22
C LEU A 390 52.25 -31.95 -16.51
N ASP A 391 51.27 -31.05 -16.44
CA ASP A 391 50.54 -30.58 -17.63
C ASP A 391 51.50 -30.00 -18.70
N ARG A 392 52.43 -29.14 -18.29
CA ARG A 392 53.46 -28.58 -19.18
C ARG A 392 54.36 -29.65 -19.79
N LEU A 393 54.76 -30.67 -19.03
CA LEU A 393 55.55 -31.80 -19.55
C LEU A 393 54.78 -32.58 -20.62
N LYS A 394 53.48 -32.80 -20.42
CA LYS A 394 52.60 -33.45 -21.40
C LYS A 394 52.60 -32.67 -22.72
N ILE A 395 52.40 -31.36 -22.62
CA ILE A 395 52.35 -30.45 -23.77
C ILE A 395 53.71 -30.44 -24.47
N ALA A 396 54.81 -30.34 -23.73
CA ALA A 396 56.16 -30.33 -24.27
C ALA A 396 56.46 -31.63 -25.05
N ILE A 397 56.18 -32.80 -24.47
CA ILE A 397 56.35 -34.10 -25.15
C ILE A 397 55.50 -34.17 -26.43
N SER A 398 54.23 -33.76 -26.37
CA SER A 398 53.33 -33.79 -27.53
C SER A 398 53.79 -32.85 -28.65
N ARG A 399 54.35 -31.68 -28.31
CA ARG A 399 54.96 -30.75 -29.27
C ARG A 399 56.21 -31.34 -29.89
N ALA A 400 57.11 -31.85 -29.05
CA ALA A 400 58.37 -32.48 -29.47
C ALA A 400 58.15 -33.68 -30.39
N GLN A 401 57.14 -34.52 -30.11
CA GLN A 401 56.77 -35.64 -30.96
C GLN A 401 56.38 -35.20 -32.38
N ARG A 402 55.63 -34.09 -32.51
CA ARG A 402 55.23 -33.54 -33.83
C ARG A 402 56.38 -32.87 -34.55
N ALA A 403 57.22 -32.13 -33.81
CA ALA A 403 58.35 -31.39 -34.36
C ALA A 403 59.62 -32.24 -34.58
N LYS A 404 59.63 -33.49 -34.08
CA LYS A 404 60.81 -34.36 -33.98
C LYS A 404 61.96 -33.73 -33.17
N ASN A 405 61.60 -32.99 -32.12
CA ASN A 405 62.54 -32.40 -31.17
C ASN A 405 62.68 -33.29 -29.93
N MET A 406 63.68 -32.97 -29.10
CA MET A 406 63.89 -33.63 -27.81
C MET A 406 63.47 -32.72 -26.65
N VAL A 407 63.13 -33.33 -25.50
CA VAL A 407 62.78 -32.62 -24.27
C VAL A 407 63.60 -33.19 -23.13
N ALA A 408 64.30 -32.35 -22.39
CA ALA A 408 64.96 -32.77 -21.15
C ALA A 408 64.04 -32.53 -19.95
N LEU A 409 64.02 -33.50 -19.04
CA LEU A 409 63.40 -33.41 -17.73
C LEU A 409 64.50 -33.57 -16.68
N LEU A 410 64.63 -32.58 -15.81
CA LEU A 410 65.52 -32.63 -14.66
C LEU A 410 64.67 -32.71 -13.39
N ILE A 411 64.96 -33.67 -12.52
CA ILE A 411 64.48 -33.72 -11.14
C ILE A 411 65.64 -33.35 -10.24
N ILE A 412 65.41 -32.41 -9.34
CA ILE A 412 66.43 -31.75 -8.52
C ILE A 412 66.00 -31.87 -7.07
N ASP A 413 66.87 -32.34 -6.19
CA ASP A 413 66.60 -32.49 -4.76
C ASP A 413 67.68 -31.77 -3.95
N LEU A 414 67.27 -31.01 -2.94
CA LEU A 414 68.20 -30.35 -2.03
C LEU A 414 68.79 -31.37 -1.06
N ASP A 415 70.09 -31.59 -1.16
CA ASP A 415 70.81 -32.54 -0.34
C ASP A 415 70.79 -32.08 1.14
N ASN A 416 70.42 -33.00 2.03
CA ASN A 416 70.36 -32.78 3.48
C ASN A 416 69.45 -31.62 3.93
N PHE A 417 68.44 -31.23 3.15
CA PHE A 417 67.50 -30.16 3.51
C PHE A 417 66.79 -30.39 4.87
N LYS A 418 66.52 -31.65 5.22
CA LYS A 418 65.97 -32.02 6.53
C LYS A 418 66.85 -31.52 7.69
N ALA A 419 68.18 -31.62 7.57
CA ALA A 419 69.11 -31.17 8.59
C ALA A 419 69.09 -29.64 8.76
N VAL A 420 68.83 -28.89 7.68
CA VAL A 420 68.64 -27.43 7.75
C VAL A 420 67.43 -27.09 8.61
N ASN A 421 66.29 -27.75 8.38
CA ASN A 421 65.08 -27.54 9.18
C ASN A 421 65.27 -27.93 10.66
N GLU A 422 65.98 -29.03 10.92
CA GLU A 422 66.27 -29.50 12.28
C GLU A 422 67.22 -28.56 13.04
N ASN A 423 68.19 -27.95 12.35
CA ASN A 423 69.20 -27.09 12.99
C ASN A 423 68.76 -25.62 13.12
N PHE A 424 67.95 -25.10 12.20
CA PHE A 424 67.66 -23.65 12.10
C PHE A 424 66.16 -23.29 12.09
N SER A 425 65.27 -24.26 12.29
CA SER A 425 63.80 -24.15 12.17
C SER A 425 63.25 -24.14 10.74
N HIS A 426 61.94 -24.39 10.61
CA HIS A 426 61.22 -24.38 9.34
C HIS A 426 61.23 -23.04 8.61
N ILE A 427 61.35 -21.92 9.32
CA ILE A 427 61.39 -20.59 8.70
C ILE A 427 62.66 -20.44 7.84
N TYR A 428 63.79 -20.96 8.33
CA TYR A 428 65.05 -20.96 7.59
C TYR A 428 64.98 -21.89 6.38
N GLY A 429 64.34 -23.06 6.52
CA GLY A 429 64.07 -23.94 5.39
C GLY A 429 63.22 -23.27 4.31
N ASP A 430 62.20 -22.51 4.69
CA ASP A 430 61.36 -21.78 3.75
C ASP A 430 62.14 -20.71 2.97
N LEU A 431 62.99 -19.93 3.67
CA LEU A 431 63.86 -18.93 3.05
C LEU A 431 64.89 -19.56 2.09
N VAL A 432 65.45 -20.71 2.49
CA VAL A 432 66.33 -21.51 1.64
C VAL A 432 65.63 -21.93 0.35
N LEU A 433 64.40 -22.43 0.44
CA LEU A 433 63.63 -22.87 -0.73
C LEU A 433 63.28 -21.72 -1.66
N GLN A 434 63.00 -20.53 -1.11
CA GLN A 434 62.74 -19.32 -1.89
C GLN A 434 63.99 -18.86 -2.66
N ASP A 435 65.14 -18.75 -1.97
CA ASP A 435 66.42 -18.40 -2.62
C ASP A 435 66.84 -19.43 -3.68
N PHE A 436 66.67 -20.72 -3.38
CA PHE A 436 66.96 -21.78 -4.34
C PHE A 436 66.06 -21.68 -5.58
N ALA A 437 64.76 -21.38 -5.40
CA ALA A 437 63.82 -21.17 -6.50
C ALA A 437 64.21 -19.98 -7.38
N ASP A 438 64.63 -18.87 -6.78
CA ASP A 438 65.07 -17.67 -7.51
C ASP A 438 66.38 -17.92 -8.28
N LYS A 439 67.35 -18.59 -7.64
CA LYS A 439 68.59 -19.03 -8.30
C LYS A 439 68.32 -19.98 -9.46
N LEU A 440 67.40 -20.93 -9.31
CA LEU A 440 66.99 -21.83 -10.39
C LEU A 440 66.38 -21.08 -11.58
N GLN A 441 65.46 -20.14 -11.32
CA GLN A 441 64.86 -19.32 -12.38
C GLN A 441 65.91 -18.49 -13.14
N SER A 442 66.94 -17.98 -12.46
CA SER A 442 68.05 -17.26 -13.11
C SER A 442 68.95 -18.16 -13.99
N CYS A 443 68.91 -19.47 -13.76
CA CYS A 443 69.71 -20.43 -14.51
C CYS A 443 69.11 -20.76 -15.87
N ILE A 444 67.79 -20.69 -15.99
CA ILE A 444 67.01 -21.15 -17.16
C ILE A 444 66.46 -20.01 -18.01
N ARG A 445 65.91 -20.34 -19.18
CA ARG A 445 65.28 -19.36 -20.09
C ARG A 445 63.79 -19.24 -19.82
N GLN A 446 63.15 -18.21 -20.38
CA GLN A 446 61.72 -17.95 -20.17
C GLN A 446 60.82 -19.06 -20.76
N GLU A 447 61.26 -19.70 -21.84
CA GLU A 447 60.57 -20.84 -22.46
C GLU A 447 60.66 -22.14 -21.65
N ASP A 448 61.64 -22.25 -20.75
CA ASP A 448 61.80 -23.39 -19.86
C ASP A 448 60.81 -23.30 -18.69
N THR A 449 60.52 -24.44 -18.06
CA THR A 449 59.66 -24.47 -16.88
C THR A 449 60.46 -24.97 -15.69
N VAL A 450 60.60 -24.13 -14.65
CA VAL A 450 60.96 -24.56 -13.30
C VAL A 450 59.69 -24.75 -12.49
N ALA A 451 59.62 -25.79 -11.68
CA ALA A 451 58.50 -26.10 -10.81
C ALA A 451 58.99 -26.59 -9.46
N ARG A 452 58.22 -26.32 -8.39
CA ARG A 452 58.39 -27.03 -7.11
C ARG A 452 57.49 -28.27 -7.12
N PHE A 453 58.11 -29.44 -7.13
CA PHE A 453 57.45 -30.72 -7.37
C PHE A 453 57.07 -31.45 -6.07
N GLY A 454 57.83 -31.21 -5.00
CA GLY A 454 57.66 -31.77 -3.66
C GLY A 454 58.11 -30.79 -2.57
N SER A 455 58.44 -31.28 -1.38
CA SER A 455 58.92 -30.46 -0.25
C SER A 455 60.20 -29.70 -0.59
N ASP A 456 61.20 -30.44 -1.04
CA ASP A 456 62.58 -30.06 -1.35
C ASP A 456 62.99 -30.52 -2.75
N GLU A 457 62.01 -30.97 -3.53
CA GLU A 457 62.16 -31.41 -4.90
C GLU A 457 61.68 -30.34 -5.88
N PHE A 458 62.54 -30.04 -6.85
CA PHE A 458 62.26 -29.16 -7.98
C PHE A 458 62.32 -29.95 -9.28
N LEU A 459 61.63 -29.44 -10.29
CA LEU A 459 61.54 -30.05 -11.60
C LEU A 459 61.79 -29.00 -12.67
N ILE A 460 62.65 -29.31 -13.65
CA ILE A 460 62.89 -28.45 -14.81
C ILE A 460 62.51 -29.18 -16.09
N ILE A 461 61.77 -28.50 -16.96
CA ILE A 461 61.40 -28.96 -18.30
C ILE A 461 62.06 -28.04 -19.32
N ILE A 462 62.91 -28.60 -20.17
CA ILE A 462 63.64 -27.88 -21.21
C ILE A 462 63.18 -28.43 -22.56
N PRO A 463 62.25 -27.74 -23.24
CA PRO A 463 61.82 -28.13 -24.57
C PRO A 463 62.90 -27.85 -25.63
N ASP A 464 62.77 -28.50 -26.78
CA ASP A 464 63.53 -28.18 -28.01
C ASP A 464 65.06 -28.24 -27.88
N ILE A 465 65.58 -29.17 -27.06
CA ILE A 465 67.02 -29.43 -26.95
C ILE A 465 67.55 -30.17 -28.19
N LYS A 466 68.79 -29.87 -28.60
CA LYS A 466 69.42 -30.49 -29.79
C LYS A 466 70.32 -31.66 -29.46
N ASN A 467 70.96 -31.63 -28.29
CA ASN A 467 71.89 -32.65 -27.82
C ASN A 467 71.99 -32.65 -26.30
N ASP A 468 72.58 -33.71 -25.74
CA ASP A 468 72.76 -33.86 -24.29
C ASP A 468 73.71 -32.80 -23.69
N SER A 469 74.62 -32.23 -24.50
CA SER A 469 75.54 -31.18 -24.03
C SER A 469 74.84 -29.88 -23.66
N ASP A 470 73.74 -29.53 -24.34
CA ASP A 470 72.91 -28.37 -23.99
C ASP A 470 72.40 -28.49 -22.55
N VAL A 471 71.91 -29.68 -22.19
CA VAL A 471 71.38 -29.98 -20.85
C VAL A 471 72.51 -30.03 -19.82
N ARG A 472 73.67 -30.58 -20.18
CA ARG A 472 74.84 -30.65 -19.30
C ARG A 472 75.31 -29.26 -18.86
N VAL A 473 75.35 -28.30 -19.79
CA VAL A 473 75.72 -26.91 -19.49
C VAL A 473 74.75 -26.29 -18.49
N ILE A 474 73.44 -26.53 -18.66
CA ILE A 474 72.42 -26.02 -17.74
C ILE A 474 72.53 -26.68 -16.37
N ALA A 475 72.70 -28.01 -16.31
CA ALA A 475 72.88 -28.73 -15.06
C ALA A 475 74.14 -28.28 -14.29
N GLN A 476 75.25 -28.03 -14.99
CA GLN A 476 76.45 -27.46 -14.38
C GLN A 476 76.23 -26.04 -13.88
N LYS A 477 75.56 -25.19 -14.66
CA LYS A 477 75.21 -23.82 -14.24
C LYS A 477 74.34 -23.83 -12.97
N ILE A 478 73.38 -24.75 -12.89
CA ILE A 478 72.54 -24.94 -11.69
C ILE A 478 73.40 -25.30 -10.49
N LEU A 479 74.27 -26.31 -10.59
CA LEU A 479 75.16 -26.69 -9.48
C LEU A 479 76.07 -25.52 -9.04
N GLN A 480 76.61 -24.75 -9.98
CA GLN A 480 77.50 -23.62 -9.67
C GLN A 480 76.78 -22.44 -9.02
N THR A 481 75.50 -22.23 -9.35
CA THR A 481 74.72 -21.07 -8.88
C THR A 481 73.95 -21.40 -7.61
N CYS A 482 73.26 -22.54 -7.60
CA CYS A 482 72.36 -22.95 -6.52
C CYS A 482 73.10 -23.52 -5.30
N CYS A 483 74.34 -24.01 -5.45
CA CYS A 483 75.15 -24.50 -4.33
C CYS A 483 76.03 -23.44 -3.66
N GLN A 484 75.83 -22.16 -4.01
CA GLN A 484 76.48 -21.06 -3.29
C GLN A 484 75.81 -20.87 -1.92
N SER A 485 76.62 -20.73 -0.86
CA SER A 485 76.15 -20.53 0.52
C SER A 485 75.17 -19.37 0.59
N ILE A 486 74.08 -19.59 1.34
CA ILE A 486 73.08 -18.55 1.60
C ILE A 486 73.33 -17.94 2.98
N VAL A 487 73.27 -16.61 3.06
CA VAL A 487 73.41 -15.88 4.32
C VAL A 487 72.01 -15.52 4.83
N ILE A 488 71.54 -16.18 5.88
CA ILE A 488 70.27 -15.87 6.55
C ILE A 488 70.58 -15.39 7.97
N GLU A 489 70.23 -14.13 8.29
CA GLU A 489 70.44 -13.51 9.61
C GLU A 489 71.89 -13.63 10.13
N GLY A 490 72.88 -13.63 9.22
CA GLY A 490 74.30 -13.75 9.55
C GLY A 490 74.83 -15.20 9.66
N ASN A 491 73.97 -16.21 9.51
CA ASN A 491 74.37 -17.61 9.42
C ASN A 491 74.61 -18.00 7.95
N ASN A 492 75.75 -18.64 7.69
CA ASN A 492 76.03 -19.26 6.39
C ASN A 492 75.45 -20.67 6.37
N ILE A 493 74.55 -20.93 5.42
CA ILE A 493 73.96 -22.25 5.22
C ILE A 493 74.48 -22.79 3.88
N ASP A 494 75.19 -23.91 3.96
CA ASP A 494 75.71 -24.61 2.79
C ASP A 494 74.72 -25.67 2.35
N ILE A 495 74.31 -25.59 1.08
CA ILE A 495 73.35 -26.50 0.48
C ILE A 495 73.96 -27.04 -0.80
N SER A 496 73.79 -28.34 -1.01
CA SER A 496 74.11 -28.99 -2.28
C SER A 496 72.85 -29.56 -2.89
N THR A 497 72.91 -29.97 -4.16
CA THR A 497 71.77 -30.59 -4.82
C THR A 497 72.18 -31.77 -5.69
N SER A 498 71.31 -32.77 -5.73
CA SER A 498 71.44 -33.93 -6.61
C SER A 498 70.44 -33.80 -7.76
N ILE A 499 70.92 -33.92 -9.00
CA ILE A 499 70.12 -33.73 -10.21
C ILE A 499 70.04 -35.04 -11.01
N GLY A 500 68.83 -35.51 -11.28
CA GLY A 500 68.57 -36.62 -12.20
C GLY A 500 67.98 -36.13 -13.51
N ILE A 501 68.53 -36.58 -14.64
CA ILE A 501 68.17 -36.10 -15.97
C ILE A 501 67.61 -37.25 -16.81
N SER A 502 66.48 -37.04 -17.47
CA SER A 502 65.97 -37.92 -18.54
C SER A 502 65.64 -37.12 -19.80
N ILE A 503 65.86 -37.72 -20.97
CA ILE A 503 65.65 -37.10 -22.28
C ILE A 503 64.59 -37.85 -23.08
N TYR A 504 63.53 -37.16 -23.51
CA TYR A 504 62.59 -37.66 -24.50
C TYR A 504 63.20 -37.51 -25.90
N PRO A 505 63.13 -38.51 -26.78
CA PRO A 505 62.46 -39.81 -26.61
C PRO A 505 63.36 -40.95 -26.08
N HIS A 506 64.66 -40.70 -25.86
CA HIS A 506 65.65 -41.74 -25.56
C HIS A 506 65.37 -42.51 -24.25
N ASP A 507 65.09 -41.76 -23.19
CA ASP A 507 64.91 -42.26 -21.83
C ASP A 507 63.44 -42.50 -21.49
N GLY A 508 62.49 -42.06 -22.30
CA GLY A 508 61.07 -42.24 -22.05
C GLY A 508 60.20 -41.69 -23.16
N TYR A 509 58.97 -42.22 -23.29
CA TYR A 509 58.02 -41.80 -24.34
C TYR A 509 56.79 -41.07 -23.80
N ASN A 510 56.63 -41.04 -22.47
CA ASN A 510 55.51 -40.39 -21.79
C ASN A 510 55.94 -39.82 -20.42
N GLN A 511 55.11 -38.96 -19.84
CA GLN A 511 55.40 -38.27 -18.57
C GLN A 511 55.85 -39.23 -17.46
N LEU A 512 55.13 -40.34 -17.26
CA LEU A 512 55.41 -41.31 -16.20
C LEU A 512 56.79 -41.96 -16.38
N SER A 513 57.12 -42.38 -17.61
CA SER A 513 58.44 -42.98 -17.90
C SER A 513 59.59 -41.98 -17.73
N MET A 514 59.41 -40.73 -18.18
CA MET A 514 60.40 -39.67 -18.03
C MET A 514 60.67 -39.34 -16.56
N LEU A 515 59.61 -39.17 -15.76
CA LEU A 515 59.71 -38.88 -14.32
C LEU A 515 60.41 -40.01 -13.55
N LYS A 516 59.97 -41.26 -13.76
CA LYS A 516 60.56 -42.43 -13.10
C LYS A 516 62.06 -42.54 -13.40
N ASN A 517 62.45 -42.28 -14.63
CA ASN A 517 63.82 -42.43 -15.07
C ASN A 517 64.72 -41.27 -14.60
N ALA A 518 64.19 -40.03 -14.58
CA ALA A 518 64.89 -38.91 -13.95
C ALA A 518 65.07 -39.14 -12.44
N ASP A 519 64.05 -39.63 -11.73
CA ASP A 519 64.13 -39.95 -10.31
C ASP A 519 65.16 -41.06 -10.03
N THR A 520 65.18 -42.12 -10.84
CA THR A 520 66.19 -43.19 -10.76
C THR A 520 67.61 -42.63 -10.95
N ALA A 521 67.78 -41.68 -11.88
CA ALA A 521 69.07 -41.04 -12.12
C ALA A 521 69.49 -40.12 -10.95
N MET A 522 68.55 -39.38 -10.37
CA MET A 522 68.77 -38.52 -9.20
C MET A 522 69.22 -39.34 -7.99
N ASN A 523 68.54 -40.44 -7.69
CA ASN A 523 68.88 -41.33 -6.58
C ASN A 523 70.28 -41.95 -6.76
N ARG A 524 70.63 -42.34 -7.99
CA ARG A 524 72.00 -42.78 -8.32
C ARG A 524 73.05 -41.67 -8.08
N CYS A 525 72.67 -40.42 -8.29
CA CYS A 525 73.54 -39.27 -7.99
C CYS A 525 73.74 -39.07 -6.49
N LYS A 526 72.69 -39.25 -5.69
CA LYS A 526 72.77 -39.22 -4.22
C LYS A 526 73.71 -40.30 -3.68
N GLU A 527 73.71 -41.50 -4.27
CA GLU A 527 74.60 -42.60 -3.88
C GLU A 527 76.07 -42.38 -4.25
N LYS A 528 76.34 -41.62 -5.33
CA LYS A 528 77.68 -41.51 -5.93
C LYS A 528 78.54 -40.34 -5.45
N ASN A 529 78.02 -39.48 -4.57
CA ASN A 529 78.71 -38.41 -3.78
C ASN A 529 77.84 -37.15 -3.58
N ARG A 530 76.57 -37.13 -4.01
CA ARG A 530 75.70 -35.93 -3.99
C ARG A 530 76.33 -34.76 -4.77
N ASN A 531 75.74 -33.56 -4.70
CA ASN A 531 76.28 -32.34 -5.34
C ASN A 531 76.69 -32.52 -6.82
N ASN A 532 75.88 -33.23 -7.59
CA ASN A 532 76.21 -33.59 -8.96
C ASN A 532 74.94 -33.88 -9.78
N PHE A 533 75.09 -34.03 -11.09
CA PHE A 533 74.02 -34.45 -12.00
C PHE A 533 74.31 -35.80 -12.66
N CYS A 534 73.26 -36.56 -12.93
CA CYS A 534 73.33 -37.88 -13.54
C CYS A 534 72.29 -37.99 -14.64
N PHE A 535 72.72 -38.38 -15.84
CA PHE A 535 71.81 -38.82 -16.89
C PHE A 535 71.29 -40.21 -16.55
N TYR A 536 70.02 -40.46 -16.89
CA TYR A 536 69.48 -41.79 -16.89
C TYR A 536 70.25 -42.65 -17.89
N SER A 537 70.59 -43.86 -17.47
CA SER A 537 71.14 -44.89 -18.35
C SER A 537 70.48 -46.20 -18.00
N ARG A 538 69.93 -46.87 -19.03
CA ARG A 538 69.23 -48.17 -18.92
C ARG A 538 70.14 -49.32 -18.50
N GLN A 539 71.46 -49.14 -18.48
CA GLN A 539 72.41 -50.20 -18.16
C GLN A 539 73.56 -49.69 -17.29
N GLY A 540 73.92 -50.46 -16.26
CA GLY A 540 75.23 -50.39 -15.63
C GLY A 540 76.28 -50.98 -16.55
N THR A 541 76.65 -50.25 -17.61
CA THR A 541 77.82 -50.55 -18.43
C THR A 541 78.27 -49.29 -19.18
N GLU A 542 79.59 -49.15 -19.25
CA GLU A 542 80.38 -48.19 -20.04
C GLU A 542 80.63 -46.79 -19.44
N GLN A 543 81.69 -46.79 -18.64
CA GLN A 543 82.91 -45.98 -18.81
C GLN A 543 82.77 -44.46 -18.95
N GLN A 544 83.48 -43.78 -18.04
CA GLN A 544 84.28 -42.58 -18.31
C GLN A 544 84.15 -42.04 -19.74
N LYS A 545 83.30 -41.02 -19.90
CA LYS A 545 83.61 -39.94 -20.84
C LYS A 545 84.01 -38.72 -20.02
N ALA A 546 85.25 -38.80 -19.53
CA ALA A 546 86.15 -37.68 -19.31
C ALA A 546 87.45 -38.07 -20.01
#